data_AF-A0A536SMM0-F1
#
_entry.id   AF-A0A536SMM0-F1
#
_cell.length_a   1.000
_cell.length_b   1.000
_cell.length_c   1.000
_cell.angle_alpha   90.00
_cell.angle_beta   90.00
_cell.angle_gamma   90.00
#
_symmetry.space_group_name_H-M   'P 1'
#
loop_
_entity.id
_entity.type
_entity.pdbx_description
1 polymer ?
#
loop_
_entity_poly.entity_id
_entity_poly.type
_entity_poly.pdbx_seq_one_letter_code
_entity_poly.pdbx_strand_id
1 'polypeptide(L)'
;VFRREVEFVRSLFDERYGTRGRSVALVNSRNTIGSAPMATLSSIAEALKAIAGRMDRDEDILFLFLTSHGSRSHALALQQSYLTLRDLPAAELARLVKESGIRWKVIVVSACYSGGFIDPLKDDTTLIITAARHDRASFGCADENDFTYFGRAFFKEALPASRSFQDAFAKADALVAEWEKKEQPKEERSLPQIHSTPAIEAQLARWWKEHRAD
;
A
#
# COMPACT_ATOMS: atom_id res chain seq x y z
N VAL A 1 13.96 4.32 5.06
CA VAL A 1 12.52 4.30 5.43
C VAL A 1 11.73 3.09 4.92
N PHE A 2 11.58 2.84 3.61
CA PHE A 2 10.60 1.91 3.03
C PHE A 2 10.58 0.49 3.61
N ARG A 3 11.76 -0.14 3.80
CA ARG A 3 11.86 -1.46 4.44
C ARG A 3 11.21 -1.48 5.82
N ARG A 4 11.50 -0.47 6.65
CA ARG A 4 10.97 -0.40 8.03
C ARG A 4 9.45 -0.28 8.02
N GLU A 5 8.90 0.48 7.07
CA GLU A 5 7.45 0.58 6.89
C GLU A 5 6.82 -0.77 6.50
N VAL A 6 7.41 -1.49 5.54
CA VAL A 6 6.91 -2.82 5.13
C VAL A 6 6.95 -3.80 6.30
N GLU A 7 8.05 -3.82 7.06
CA GLU A 7 8.20 -4.67 8.25
C GLU A 7 7.17 -4.31 9.33
N PHE A 8 6.95 -3.03 9.60
CA PHE A 8 5.94 -2.58 10.55
C PHE A 8 4.52 -2.97 10.12
N VAL A 9 4.14 -2.70 8.87
CA VAL A 9 2.80 -3.00 8.36
C VAL A 9 2.54 -4.50 8.39
N ARG A 10 3.54 -5.32 8.02
CA ARG A 10 3.43 -6.78 8.15
C ARG A 10 3.16 -7.20 9.59
N SER A 11 3.94 -6.71 10.56
CA SER A 11 3.74 -7.05 11.97
C SER A 11 2.36 -6.61 12.48
N LEU A 12 1.94 -5.39 12.14
CA LEU A 12 0.61 -4.88 12.47
C LEU A 12 -0.50 -5.81 11.94
N PHE A 13 -0.39 -6.24 10.69
CA PHE A 13 -1.40 -7.11 10.09
C PHE A 13 -1.35 -8.54 10.64
N ASP A 14 -0.14 -9.06 10.89
CA ASP A 14 0.04 -10.40 11.45
C ASP A 14 -0.55 -10.50 12.87
N GLU A 15 -0.44 -9.42 13.65
CA GLU A 15 -0.96 -9.33 15.02
C GLU A 15 -2.45 -8.97 15.07
N ARG A 16 -2.88 -7.94 14.33
CA ARG A 16 -4.23 -7.38 14.47
C ARG A 16 -5.27 -8.06 13.57
N TYR A 17 -4.84 -8.49 12.40
CA TYR A 17 -5.73 -9.06 11.38
C TYR A 17 -5.45 -10.55 11.14
N GLY A 18 -4.61 -11.16 11.98
CA GLY A 18 -4.34 -12.59 11.97
C GLY A 18 -3.65 -13.09 10.70
N THR A 19 -2.94 -12.22 9.97
CA THR A 19 -2.30 -12.61 8.69
C THR A 19 -1.02 -13.42 8.87
N ARG A 20 -0.64 -13.78 10.10
CA ARG A 20 0.54 -14.62 10.37
C ARG A 20 0.48 -15.92 9.56
N GLY A 21 1.55 -16.18 8.79
CA GLY A 21 1.62 -17.32 7.86
C GLY A 21 0.89 -17.13 6.51
N ARG A 22 0.20 -16.00 6.34
CA ARG A 22 -0.54 -15.60 5.12
C ARG A 22 -0.01 -14.30 4.49
N SER A 23 1.00 -13.69 5.10
CA SER A 23 1.69 -12.50 4.60
C SER A 23 3.00 -12.83 3.88
N VAL A 24 3.30 -12.09 2.81
CA VAL A 24 4.60 -12.09 2.13
C VAL A 24 5.11 -10.65 2.08
N ALA A 25 6.36 -10.43 2.51
CA ALA A 25 7.05 -9.16 2.36
C ALA A 25 8.15 -9.29 1.31
N LEU A 26 8.10 -8.45 0.28
CA LEU A 26 9.15 -8.32 -0.74
C LEU A 26 9.93 -7.03 -0.47
N VAL A 27 11.25 -7.09 -0.35
CA VAL A 27 12.07 -5.95 0.10
C VAL A 27 13.35 -5.82 -0.70
N ASN A 28 13.60 -4.63 -1.24
CA ASN A 28 14.91 -4.24 -1.76
C ASN A 28 15.61 -3.32 -0.76
N SER A 29 16.73 -3.79 -0.22
CA SER A 29 17.59 -3.05 0.70
C SER A 29 18.98 -3.68 0.67
N ARG A 30 20.01 -2.87 0.94
CA ARG A 30 21.40 -3.36 1.08
C ARG A 30 21.53 -4.43 2.17
N ASN A 31 20.69 -4.37 3.19
CA ASN A 31 20.78 -5.21 4.39
C ASN A 31 19.84 -6.43 4.36
N THR A 32 19.11 -6.68 3.26
CA THR A 32 18.12 -7.78 3.18
C THR A 32 18.48 -8.88 2.21
N ILE A 33 19.68 -8.83 1.62
CA ILE A 33 20.19 -9.88 0.73
C ILE A 33 20.30 -11.17 1.56
N GLY A 34 19.38 -12.13 1.31
CA GLY A 34 19.33 -13.43 1.97
C GLY A 34 18.34 -13.55 3.15
N SER A 35 17.73 -12.46 3.62
CA SER A 35 16.76 -12.50 4.74
C SER A 35 15.30 -12.25 4.33
N ALA A 36 15.09 -11.62 3.17
CA ALA A 36 13.78 -11.46 2.56
C ALA A 36 13.87 -11.62 1.02
N PRO A 37 12.83 -12.12 0.36
CA PRO A 37 12.77 -12.11 -1.10
C PRO A 37 12.79 -10.65 -1.61
N MET A 38 13.52 -10.42 -2.70
CA MET A 38 13.58 -9.10 -3.35
C MET A 38 12.24 -8.74 -3.99
N ALA A 39 11.91 -7.45 -4.06
CA ALA A 39 10.83 -6.91 -4.85
C ALA A 39 11.30 -6.73 -6.31
N THR A 40 10.88 -7.64 -7.18
CA THR A 40 11.06 -7.60 -8.63
C THR A 40 9.71 -7.85 -9.29
N LEU A 41 9.57 -7.53 -10.59
CA LEU A 41 8.33 -7.87 -11.31
C LEU A 41 8.00 -9.36 -11.19
N SER A 42 9.00 -10.24 -11.29
CA SER A 42 8.82 -11.68 -11.18
C SER A 42 8.38 -12.11 -9.79
N SER A 43 9.01 -11.60 -8.72
CA SER A 43 8.64 -11.99 -7.36
C SER A 43 7.29 -11.43 -6.94
N ILE A 44 6.90 -10.25 -7.43
CA ILE A 44 5.56 -9.69 -7.24
C ILE A 44 4.51 -10.57 -7.92
N ALA A 45 4.75 -10.95 -9.18
CA ALA A 45 3.84 -11.83 -9.92
C ALA A 45 3.68 -13.20 -9.21
N GLU A 46 4.79 -13.83 -8.81
CA GLU A 46 4.76 -15.11 -8.12
C GLU A 46 4.12 -15.02 -6.73
N ALA A 47 4.35 -13.92 -5.98
CA ALA A 47 3.70 -13.70 -4.69
C ALA A 47 2.18 -13.56 -4.83
N LEU A 48 1.71 -12.76 -5.80
CA LEU A 48 0.29 -12.61 -6.09
C LEU A 48 -0.34 -13.95 -6.48
N LYS A 49 0.32 -14.72 -7.34
CA LYS A 49 -0.12 -16.07 -7.75
C LYS A 49 -0.18 -17.04 -6.57
N ALA A 50 0.84 -17.06 -5.72
CA ALA A 50 0.91 -17.94 -4.56
C ALA A 50 -0.16 -17.60 -3.50
N ILE A 51 -0.42 -16.31 -3.27
CA ILE A 51 -1.49 -15.84 -2.38
C ILE A 51 -2.85 -16.22 -2.98
N ALA A 52 -3.09 -15.89 -4.26
CA ALA A 52 -4.34 -16.22 -4.96
C ALA A 52 -4.66 -17.72 -4.95
N GLY A 53 -3.65 -18.59 -4.98
CA GLY A 53 -3.82 -20.04 -4.92
C GLY A 53 -4.24 -20.59 -3.55
N ARG A 54 -4.17 -19.77 -2.49
CA ARG A 54 -4.60 -20.15 -1.13
C ARG A 54 -5.87 -19.44 -0.66
N MET A 55 -6.29 -18.39 -1.37
CA MET A 55 -7.46 -17.60 -1.01
C MET A 55 -8.76 -18.31 -1.38
N ASP A 56 -9.75 -18.21 -0.51
CA ASP A 56 -11.15 -18.30 -0.93
C ASP A 56 -11.50 -17.01 -1.69
N ARG A 57 -11.76 -17.12 -3.00
CA ARG A 57 -11.97 -15.95 -3.85
C ARG A 57 -13.30 -15.24 -3.61
N ASP A 58 -14.24 -15.90 -2.95
CA ASP A 58 -15.54 -15.30 -2.65
C ASP A 58 -15.52 -14.51 -1.34
N GLU A 59 -14.65 -14.88 -0.40
CA GLU A 59 -14.60 -14.29 0.94
C GLU A 59 -13.32 -13.50 1.24
N ASP A 60 -12.15 -14.02 0.85
CA ASP A 60 -10.86 -13.43 1.26
C ASP A 60 -10.57 -12.11 0.56
N ILE A 61 -9.94 -11.21 1.30
CA ILE A 61 -9.52 -9.88 0.83
C ILE A 61 -8.00 -9.85 0.72
N LEU A 62 -7.47 -9.55 -0.47
CA LEU A 62 -6.06 -9.22 -0.62
C LEU A 62 -5.80 -7.82 -0.09
N PHE A 63 -4.92 -7.70 0.89
CA PHE A 63 -4.31 -6.43 1.27
C PHE A 63 -2.93 -6.30 0.64
N LEU A 64 -2.77 -5.36 -0.30
CA LEU A 64 -1.51 -5.11 -1.00
C LEU A 64 -1.00 -3.71 -0.65
N PHE A 65 0.15 -3.64 0.03
CA PHE A 65 0.83 -2.39 0.36
C PHE A 65 2.13 -2.27 -0.43
N LEU A 66 2.28 -1.14 -1.14
CA LEU A 66 3.51 -0.79 -1.85
C LEU A 66 4.02 0.55 -1.32
N THR A 67 5.29 0.61 -0.95
CA THR A 67 5.97 1.85 -0.55
C THR A 67 7.34 1.94 -1.22
N SER A 68 7.59 3.03 -1.94
CA SER A 68 8.84 3.30 -2.66
C SER A 68 8.88 4.75 -3.16
N HIS A 69 9.95 5.13 -3.84
CA HIS A 69 9.93 6.30 -4.70
C HIS A 69 8.97 6.09 -5.88
N GLY A 70 8.29 7.16 -6.28
CA GLY A 70 7.41 7.20 -7.43
C GLY A 70 7.87 8.22 -8.46
N SER A 71 7.61 7.94 -9.73
CA SER A 71 7.95 8.82 -10.85
C SER A 71 6.72 9.54 -11.41
N ARG A 72 6.95 10.67 -12.12
CA ARG A 72 5.88 11.41 -12.82
C ARG A 72 5.17 10.60 -13.90
N SER A 73 5.78 9.51 -14.38
CA SER A 73 5.17 8.55 -15.30
C SER A 73 4.42 7.41 -14.58
N HIS A 74 4.12 7.59 -13.28
CA HIS A 74 3.39 6.65 -12.44
C HIS A 74 4.02 5.25 -12.41
N ALA A 75 5.31 5.21 -12.10
CA ALA A 75 6.03 3.96 -11.81
C ALA A 75 6.63 3.98 -10.41
N LEU A 76 6.66 2.83 -9.75
CA LEU A 76 7.37 2.61 -8.49
C LEU A 76 8.79 2.14 -8.77
N ALA A 77 9.76 2.78 -8.13
CA ALA A 77 11.14 2.37 -8.19
C ALA A 77 11.32 1.00 -7.51
N LEU A 78 11.92 0.04 -8.20
CA LEU A 78 12.29 -1.26 -7.63
C LEU A 78 13.80 -1.37 -7.43
N GLN A 79 14.45 -0.27 -7.04
CA GLN A 79 15.90 -0.17 -6.99
C GLN A 79 16.52 -1.13 -5.96
N GLN A 80 17.63 -1.76 -6.33
CA GLN A 80 18.49 -2.53 -5.44
C GLN A 80 19.95 -2.21 -5.76
N SER A 81 20.79 -2.02 -4.74
CA SER A 81 22.20 -1.70 -4.96
C SER A 81 22.89 -2.77 -5.81
N TYR A 82 23.67 -2.35 -6.80
CA TYR A 82 24.42 -3.20 -7.72
C TYR A 82 23.59 -4.07 -8.67
N LEU A 83 22.26 -3.89 -8.72
CA LEU A 83 21.37 -4.58 -9.66
C LEU A 83 20.56 -3.58 -10.48
N THR A 84 20.47 -3.81 -11.79
CA THR A 84 19.56 -3.07 -12.67
C THR A 84 18.22 -3.79 -12.72
N LEU A 85 17.25 -3.30 -11.93
CA LEU A 85 15.89 -3.81 -11.91
C LEU A 85 14.98 -2.87 -12.70
N ARG A 86 13.99 -3.45 -13.40
CA ARG A 86 12.95 -2.68 -14.06
C ARG A 86 11.98 -2.16 -12.99
N ASP A 87 11.62 -0.88 -13.08
CA ASP A 87 10.59 -0.27 -12.25
C ASP A 87 9.21 -0.93 -12.51
N LEU A 88 8.25 -0.65 -11.62
CA LEU A 88 6.88 -1.16 -11.72
C LEU A 88 5.91 -0.05 -12.15
N PRO A 89 5.55 0.06 -13.44
CA PRO A 89 4.51 0.97 -13.91
C PRO A 89 3.14 0.61 -13.34
N ALA A 90 2.27 1.61 -13.18
CA ALA A 90 0.87 1.42 -12.76
C ALA A 90 0.11 0.41 -13.63
N ALA A 91 0.27 0.49 -14.96
CA ALA A 91 -0.36 -0.44 -15.90
C ALA A 91 0.12 -1.90 -15.72
N GLU A 92 1.40 -2.08 -15.37
CA GLU A 92 1.95 -3.42 -15.13
C GLU A 92 1.44 -4.00 -13.81
N LEU A 93 1.36 -3.18 -12.75
CA LEU A 93 0.75 -3.63 -11.50
C LEU A 93 -0.72 -4.02 -11.71
N ALA A 94 -1.48 -3.22 -12.45
CA ALA A 94 -2.87 -3.53 -12.78
C ALA A 94 -3.01 -4.84 -13.56
N ARG A 95 -2.12 -5.09 -14.52
CA ARG A 95 -2.06 -6.36 -15.25
C ARG A 95 -1.83 -7.55 -14.30
N LEU A 96 -0.82 -7.45 -13.43
CA LEU A 96 -0.48 -8.51 -12.47
C LEU A 96 -1.62 -8.79 -11.48
N VAL A 97 -2.24 -7.73 -10.94
CA VAL A 97 -3.38 -7.86 -10.03
C VAL A 97 -4.57 -8.50 -10.75
N LYS A 98 -4.87 -8.09 -11.98
CA LYS A 98 -5.95 -8.70 -12.78
C LYS A 98 -5.70 -10.18 -13.08
N GLU A 99 -4.48 -10.53 -13.46
CA GLU A 99 -4.08 -11.92 -13.78
C GLU A 99 -4.11 -12.84 -12.55
N SER A 100 -3.95 -12.30 -11.34
CA SER A 100 -4.09 -13.09 -10.11
C SER A 100 -5.49 -13.70 -9.93
N GLY A 101 -6.52 -13.11 -10.56
CA GLY A 101 -7.91 -13.54 -10.42
C GLY A 101 -8.49 -13.29 -9.02
N ILE A 102 -7.82 -12.53 -8.17
CA ILE A 102 -8.31 -12.15 -6.85
C ILE A 102 -9.45 -11.14 -7.01
N ARG A 103 -10.57 -11.45 -6.35
CA ARG A 103 -11.81 -10.65 -6.42
C ARG A 103 -11.75 -9.44 -5.51
N TRP A 104 -11.61 -9.61 -4.20
CA TRP A 104 -11.66 -8.51 -3.24
C TRP A 104 -10.26 -7.99 -2.91
N LYS A 105 -10.04 -6.69 -3.11
CA LYS A 105 -8.72 -6.08 -2.99
C LYS A 105 -8.76 -4.76 -2.22
N VAL A 106 -7.77 -4.56 -1.37
CA VAL A 106 -7.39 -3.27 -0.80
C VAL A 106 -5.94 -3.00 -1.20
N ILE A 107 -5.72 -1.96 -1.99
CA ILE A 107 -4.41 -1.62 -2.53
C ILE A 107 -4.00 -0.24 -1.99
N VAL A 108 -2.87 -0.20 -1.28
CA VAL A 108 -2.31 1.03 -0.72
C VAL A 108 -0.98 1.32 -1.40
N VAL A 109 -0.89 2.45 -2.11
CA VAL A 109 0.32 2.88 -2.82
C VAL A 109 0.89 4.14 -2.14
N SER A 110 1.97 3.98 -1.38
CA SER A 110 2.68 5.06 -0.71
C SER A 110 3.91 5.50 -1.51
N ALA A 111 3.71 6.45 -2.43
CA ALA A 111 4.77 7.03 -3.24
C ALA A 111 4.38 8.42 -3.77
N CYS A 112 5.37 9.17 -4.26
CA CYS A 112 5.12 10.36 -5.09
C CYS A 112 4.29 9.98 -6.32
N TYR A 113 3.38 10.85 -6.76
CA TYR A 113 2.57 10.67 -7.97
C TYR A 113 1.70 9.40 -7.96
N SER A 114 1.44 8.84 -6.76
CA SER A 114 0.76 7.55 -6.57
C SER A 114 -0.71 7.57 -7.00
N GLY A 115 -1.36 8.73 -7.03
CA GLY A 115 -2.71 8.88 -7.58
C GLY A 115 -2.86 8.39 -9.02
N GLY A 116 -1.77 8.36 -9.80
CA GLY A 116 -1.78 7.80 -11.16
C GLY A 116 -1.94 6.27 -11.22
N PHE A 117 -1.92 5.58 -10.07
CA PHE A 117 -2.24 4.15 -9.97
C PHE A 117 -3.74 3.88 -9.88
N ILE A 118 -4.57 4.90 -9.57
CA ILE A 118 -6.01 4.70 -9.38
C ILE A 118 -6.70 4.25 -10.67
N ASP A 119 -6.49 4.95 -11.78
CA ASP A 119 -7.19 4.66 -13.03
C ASP A 119 -6.88 3.27 -13.61
N PRO A 120 -5.61 2.78 -13.60
CA PRO A 120 -5.32 1.42 -14.05
C PRO A 120 -5.83 0.33 -13.11
N LEU A 121 -5.89 0.60 -11.79
CA LEU A 121 -6.23 -0.42 -10.79
C LEU A 121 -7.72 -0.51 -10.48
N LYS A 122 -8.50 0.53 -10.76
CA LYS A 122 -9.91 0.56 -10.35
C LYS A 122 -10.72 -0.53 -11.03
N ASP A 123 -11.49 -1.25 -10.23
CA ASP A 123 -12.57 -2.14 -10.64
C ASP A 123 -13.66 -2.11 -9.55
N ASP A 124 -14.78 -2.78 -9.80
CA ASP A 124 -15.92 -2.80 -8.88
C ASP A 124 -15.61 -3.38 -7.50
N THR A 125 -14.46 -4.04 -7.32
CA THR A 125 -14.12 -4.85 -6.14
C THR A 125 -12.80 -4.45 -5.50
N THR A 126 -12.28 -3.26 -5.84
CA THR A 126 -10.98 -2.77 -5.37
C THR A 126 -11.12 -1.43 -4.67
N LEU A 127 -10.69 -1.40 -3.40
CA LEU A 127 -10.45 -0.15 -2.67
C LEU A 127 -8.99 0.25 -2.90
N ILE A 128 -8.75 1.48 -3.32
CA ILE A 128 -7.41 2.00 -3.64
C ILE A 128 -7.15 3.22 -2.77
N ILE A 129 -6.01 3.25 -2.10
CA ILE A 129 -5.54 4.39 -1.30
C ILE A 129 -4.17 4.80 -1.81
N THR A 130 -3.97 6.10 -1.99
CA THR A 130 -2.71 6.67 -2.50
C THR A 130 -2.22 7.78 -1.59
N ALA A 131 -0.92 7.83 -1.37
CA ALA A 131 -0.30 8.82 -0.49
C ALA A 131 -0.23 10.23 -1.08
N ALA A 132 -0.42 10.37 -2.38
CA ALA A 132 -0.40 11.66 -3.06
C ALA A 132 -1.26 11.64 -4.33
N ARG A 133 -1.74 12.81 -4.73
CA ARG A 133 -2.40 13.03 -6.02
C ARG A 133 -1.45 12.70 -7.17
N HIS A 134 -2.00 12.33 -8.32
CA HIS A 134 -1.24 11.87 -9.49
C HIS A 134 -0.12 12.83 -9.93
N ASP A 135 -0.27 14.14 -9.74
CA ASP A 135 0.69 15.19 -10.12
C ASP A 135 1.46 15.80 -8.92
N ARG A 136 1.33 15.22 -7.72
CA ARG A 136 1.94 15.73 -6.47
C ARG A 136 2.99 14.77 -5.91
N ALA A 137 3.96 15.32 -5.19
CA ALA A 137 4.91 14.55 -4.40
C ALA A 137 4.28 14.07 -3.08
N SER A 138 4.86 13.01 -2.50
CA SER A 138 4.60 12.58 -1.12
C SER A 138 5.85 12.79 -0.27
N PHE A 139 5.70 13.00 1.05
CA PHE A 139 6.79 13.45 1.93
C PHE A 139 7.18 12.43 2.99
N GLY A 140 8.32 12.68 3.64
CA GLY A 140 8.87 11.85 4.71
C GLY A 140 9.71 10.67 4.21
N CYS A 141 10.13 10.65 2.95
CA CYS A 141 10.90 9.54 2.36
C CYS A 141 12.41 9.55 2.69
N ALA A 142 12.87 10.37 3.65
CA ALA A 142 14.28 10.40 4.05
C ALA A 142 14.70 9.07 4.69
N ASP A 143 15.94 8.64 4.46
CA ASP A 143 16.45 7.33 4.92
C ASP A 143 16.46 7.19 6.45
N GLU A 144 16.65 8.30 7.15
CA GLU A 144 16.66 8.44 8.60
C GLU A 144 15.28 8.23 9.22
N ASN A 145 14.22 8.45 8.45
CA ASN A 145 12.86 8.29 8.94
C ASN A 145 12.50 6.81 9.08
N ASP A 146 11.69 6.53 10.10
CA ASP A 146 11.03 5.24 10.26
C ASP A 146 9.82 5.09 9.35
N PHE A 147 9.17 6.22 9.02
CA PHE A 147 7.98 6.27 8.18
C PHE A 147 7.94 7.48 7.25
N THR A 148 7.29 7.30 6.11
CA THR A 148 6.72 8.40 5.32
C THR A 148 5.60 9.08 6.10
N TYR A 149 5.25 10.33 5.75
CA TYR A 149 4.15 11.02 6.42
C TYR A 149 2.85 10.23 6.28
N PHE A 150 2.53 9.81 5.06
CA PHE A 150 1.33 9.01 4.82
C PHE A 150 1.38 7.65 5.52
N GLY A 151 2.50 6.93 5.43
CA GLY A 151 2.65 5.62 6.07
C GLY A 151 2.45 5.69 7.59
N ARG A 152 3.01 6.71 8.24
CA ARG A 152 2.78 6.97 9.67
C ARG A 152 1.31 7.31 9.95
N ALA A 153 0.77 8.30 9.23
CA ALA A 153 -0.58 8.80 9.45
C ALA A 153 -1.61 7.68 9.29
N PHE A 154 -1.49 6.86 8.24
CA PHE A 154 -2.43 5.78 7.96
C PHE A 154 -2.24 4.58 8.88
N PHE A 155 -1.05 3.97 8.94
CA PHE A 155 -0.86 2.69 9.61
C PHE A 155 -0.62 2.80 11.12
N LYS A 156 0.11 3.83 11.56
CA LYS A 156 0.50 3.97 12.97
C LYS A 156 -0.53 4.75 13.77
N GLU A 157 -1.03 5.87 13.22
CA GLU A 157 -1.92 6.75 13.96
C GLU A 157 -3.41 6.42 13.71
N ALA A 158 -3.83 6.33 12.44
CA ALA A 158 -5.25 6.28 12.10
C ALA A 158 -5.86 4.87 12.14
N LEU A 159 -5.25 3.88 11.48
CA LEU A 159 -5.83 2.54 11.32
C LEU A 159 -6.13 1.83 12.67
N PRO A 160 -5.25 1.90 13.69
CA PRO A 160 -5.53 1.33 15.02
C PRO A 160 -6.81 1.87 15.65
N ALA A 161 -7.10 3.17 15.49
CA ALA A 161 -8.25 3.84 16.09
C ALA A 161 -9.48 3.92 15.16
N SER A 162 -9.53 3.14 14.08
CA SER A 162 -10.54 3.29 13.03
C SER A 162 -11.52 2.14 12.89
N ARG A 163 -12.71 2.48 12.37
CA ARG A 163 -13.81 1.53 12.15
C ARG A 163 -13.86 0.93 10.77
N SER A 164 -13.15 1.52 9.82
CA SER A 164 -12.98 1.05 8.45
C SER A 164 -11.70 1.63 7.84
N PHE A 165 -11.31 1.19 6.64
CA PHE A 165 -10.21 1.81 5.89
C PHE A 165 -10.54 3.25 5.46
N GLN A 166 -11.80 3.57 5.19
CA GLN A 166 -12.23 4.94 4.85
C GLN A 166 -12.12 5.89 6.05
N ASP A 167 -12.51 5.43 7.25
CA ASP A 167 -12.33 6.19 8.49
C ASP A 167 -10.84 6.41 8.79
N ALA A 168 -10.02 5.36 8.60
CA ALA A 168 -8.57 5.47 8.72
C ALA A 168 -7.98 6.47 7.71
N PHE A 169 -8.45 6.44 6.46
CA PHE A 169 -8.02 7.37 5.42
C PHE A 169 -8.40 8.81 5.76
N ALA A 170 -9.63 9.08 6.18
CA ALA A 170 -10.07 10.44 6.52
C ALA A 170 -9.23 11.05 7.65
N LYS A 171 -8.91 10.27 8.69
CA LYS A 171 -8.00 10.70 9.77
C LYS A 171 -6.58 10.91 9.26
N ALA A 172 -6.08 9.99 8.43
CA ALA A 172 -4.75 10.10 7.87
C ALA A 172 -4.58 11.33 6.97
N ASP A 173 -5.56 11.64 6.12
CA ASP A 173 -5.57 12.83 5.27
C ASP A 173 -5.50 14.12 6.09
N ALA A 174 -6.27 14.20 7.18
CA ALA A 174 -6.22 15.33 8.11
C ALA A 174 -4.85 15.49 8.78
N LEU A 175 -4.24 14.38 9.24
CA LEU A 175 -2.90 14.39 9.85
C LEU A 175 -1.83 14.81 8.84
N VAL A 176 -1.86 14.26 7.62
CA VAL A 176 -0.92 14.62 6.55
C VAL A 176 -1.05 16.10 6.21
N ALA A 177 -2.28 16.61 6.09
CA ALA A 177 -2.54 18.03 5.83
C ALA A 177 -1.91 18.93 6.91
N GLU A 178 -2.05 18.56 8.18
CA GLU A 178 -1.50 19.30 9.31
C GLU A 178 0.03 19.28 9.29
N TRP A 179 0.64 18.11 9.15
CA TRP A 179 2.10 17.94 9.16
C TRP A 179 2.75 18.65 7.98
N GLU A 180 2.20 18.53 6.78
CA GLU A 180 2.70 19.24 5.59
C GLU A 180 2.60 20.76 5.77
N LYS A 181 1.48 21.27 6.28
CA LYS A 181 1.32 22.71 6.53
C LYS A 181 2.35 23.23 7.54
N LYS A 182 2.70 22.42 8.53
CA LYS A 182 3.64 22.80 9.61
C LYS A 182 5.10 22.66 9.17
N GLU A 183 5.44 21.56 8.52
CA GLU A 183 6.83 21.11 8.29
C GLU A 183 7.30 21.35 6.86
N GLN A 184 6.38 21.49 5.90
CA GLN A 184 6.65 21.78 4.48
C GLN A 184 5.80 22.97 3.95
N PRO A 185 5.72 24.11 4.65
CA PRO A 185 4.76 25.19 4.34
C PRO A 185 4.94 25.84 2.95
N LYS A 186 6.07 25.60 2.28
CA LYS A 186 6.39 26.14 0.95
C LYS A 186 6.12 25.15 -0.18
N GLU A 187 5.91 23.88 0.14
CA GLU A 187 5.68 22.82 -0.84
C GLU A 187 4.19 22.66 -1.14
N GLU A 188 3.89 22.13 -2.31
CA GLU A 188 2.52 21.75 -2.64
C GLU A 188 2.12 20.49 -1.86
N ARG A 189 0.94 20.54 -1.22
CA ARG A 189 0.41 19.42 -0.45
C ARG A 189 0.28 18.15 -1.29
N SER A 190 0.53 16.99 -0.67
CA SER A 190 0.45 15.69 -1.34
C SER A 190 -0.96 15.35 -1.79
N LEU A 191 -1.98 15.76 -1.01
CA LEU A 191 -3.40 15.48 -1.25
C LEU A 191 -3.65 13.97 -1.46
N PRO A 192 -3.48 13.13 -0.41
CA PRO A 192 -3.83 11.71 -0.47
C PRO A 192 -5.21 11.47 -1.08
N GLN A 193 -5.39 10.35 -1.77
CA GLN A 193 -6.65 10.03 -2.44
C GLN A 193 -7.12 8.62 -2.09
N ILE A 194 -8.45 8.45 -2.05
CA ILE A 194 -9.11 7.16 -1.92
C ILE A 194 -10.09 6.95 -3.09
N HIS A 195 -10.08 5.76 -3.65
CA HIS A 195 -11.11 5.25 -4.56
C HIS A 195 -11.74 4.00 -3.95
N SER A 196 -13.06 3.90 -4.03
CA SER A 196 -13.84 2.82 -3.45
C SER A 196 -15.18 2.70 -4.19
N THR A 197 -15.83 1.55 -4.07
CA THR A 197 -17.12 1.25 -4.71
C THR A 197 -18.07 0.59 -3.70
N PRO A 198 -19.39 0.66 -3.88
CA PRO A 198 -20.33 0.03 -2.95
C PRO A 198 -20.09 -1.48 -2.72
N ALA A 199 -19.58 -2.20 -3.73
CA ALA A 199 -19.36 -3.64 -3.63
C ALA A 199 -18.16 -4.00 -2.72
N ILE A 200 -17.00 -3.35 -2.88
CA ILE A 200 -15.87 -3.59 -1.95
C ILE A 200 -16.20 -3.08 -0.54
N GLU A 201 -16.94 -1.99 -0.41
CA GLU A 201 -17.36 -1.47 0.90
C GLU A 201 -18.26 -2.44 1.65
N ALA A 202 -19.19 -3.09 0.95
CA ALA A 202 -20.05 -4.11 1.54
C ALA A 202 -19.23 -5.32 2.02
N GLN A 203 -18.26 -5.82 1.22
CA GLN A 203 -17.41 -6.94 1.64
C GLN A 203 -16.56 -6.57 2.85
N LEU A 204 -15.91 -5.40 2.82
CA LEU A 204 -15.11 -4.90 3.94
C LEU A 204 -15.96 -4.74 5.22
N ALA A 205 -17.19 -4.24 5.09
CA ALA A 205 -18.10 -4.09 6.23
C ALA A 205 -18.53 -5.44 6.83
N ARG A 206 -18.69 -6.48 6.01
CA ARG A 206 -18.91 -7.86 6.50
C ARG A 206 -17.69 -8.36 7.26
N TRP A 207 -16.53 -8.33 6.61
CA TRP A 207 -15.27 -8.82 7.18
C TRP A 207 -14.93 -8.13 8.51
N TRP A 208 -15.10 -6.80 8.60
CA TRP A 208 -14.82 -6.04 9.82
C TRP A 208 -15.71 -6.40 11.01
N LYS A 209 -16.95 -6.84 10.76
CA LYS A 209 -17.86 -7.28 11.82
C LYS A 209 -17.46 -8.64 12.36
N GLU A 210 -17.01 -9.53 11.50
CA GLU A 210 -16.58 -10.90 11.86
C GLU A 210 -15.23 -10.91 12.58
N HIS A 211 -14.36 -9.94 12.29
CA HIS A 211 -12.97 -9.90 12.76
C HIS A 211 -12.69 -8.79 13.78
N ARG A 212 -13.73 -8.15 14.32
CA ARG A 212 -13.60 -7.31 15.52
C ARG A 212 -13.58 -8.21 16.75
N ALA A 213 -12.44 -8.29 17.42
CA ALA A 213 -12.41 -8.63 18.84
C ALA A 213 -13.06 -7.47 19.61
N ASP A 214 -14.00 -7.80 20.49
CA ASP A 214 -14.54 -6.87 21.51
C ASP A 214 -13.43 -6.30 22.40
#